data_AF-A0A2G1WU37-F1
#
_entry.id   AF-A0A2G1WU37-F1
#
_cell.length_a   1.000
_cell.length_b   1.000
_cell.length_c   1.000
_cell.angle_alpha   90.00
_cell.angle_beta   90.00
_cell.angle_gamma   90.00
#
_symmetry.space_group_name_H-M   'P 1'
#
loop_
_entity.id
_entity.type
_entity.pdbx_description
1 polymer ?
#
loop_
_entity_poly.entity_id
_entity_poly.type
_entity_poly.pdbx_seq_one_letter_code
_entity_poly.pdbx_strand_id
1 'polypeptide(L)'
;MFGHGAPAVLSVIPDTFTFAWIVAILFATAWLLDERGLAAGRALAAGTWALFGLFWLSTVPYFAFEHQSYVESILALVGFPASVYAGYLLYDGRASLFTLTRAIAIMLFIYLPFETIPAFTVGGVAVPEPRRILIEVVATQTGALIDLLGYAPEAVTSREGYEAAYSWTLDDGHTVIIHIVLACTGLGSMAIFGGLVAAVEAPLARKLRALAVSIPLIYVLNIFRTTFISVVSGNQYMHWYPDLVMTMFGATDPYRVSFLISDRIMSQLLAVVALIAITFLAVRELPELAVILEDVLYLITGEEHDLTEALDLPREPTNR
;
A
#
# COMPACT_ATOMS: atom_id res chain seq x y z
N MET A 1 23.58 -16.53 11.84
CA MET A 1 23.58 -17.13 13.19
C MET A 1 23.39 -16.00 14.20
N PHE A 2 22.15 -15.75 14.64
CA PHE A 2 21.89 -14.83 15.74
C PHE A 2 21.79 -15.63 17.05
N GLY A 3 22.50 -15.16 18.07
CA GLY A 3 22.75 -15.85 19.33
C GLY A 3 21.50 -16.08 20.17
N HIS A 4 21.53 -17.20 20.91
CA HIS A 4 20.55 -17.57 21.92
C HIS A 4 20.58 -16.58 23.09
N GLY A 5 19.45 -15.94 23.40
CA GLY A 5 19.32 -15.16 24.64
C GLY A 5 18.30 -14.02 24.65
N ALA A 6 17.25 -14.03 23.84
CA ALA A 6 16.13 -13.10 24.07
C ALA A 6 15.27 -13.62 25.25
N PRO A 7 14.95 -12.79 26.27
CA PRO A 7 14.12 -13.21 27.39
C PRO A 7 12.72 -13.65 26.92
N ALA A 8 12.16 -14.67 27.56
CA ALA A 8 10.91 -15.38 27.22
C ALA A 8 9.62 -14.50 27.13
N VAL A 9 9.72 -13.19 27.31
CA VAL A 9 8.62 -12.23 27.13
C VAL A 9 8.46 -11.85 25.64
N LEU A 10 9.52 -11.96 24.83
CA LEU A 10 9.47 -11.67 23.40
C LEU A 10 8.84 -12.78 22.54
N SER A 11 8.56 -13.97 23.11
CA SER A 11 7.92 -15.08 22.38
C SER A 11 6.38 -14.99 22.30
N VAL A 12 5.78 -13.93 22.86
CA VAL A 12 4.31 -13.70 22.84
C VAL A 12 3.88 -12.73 21.75
N ILE A 13 4.82 -11.96 21.16
CA ILE A 13 4.50 -11.01 20.09
C ILE A 13 4.36 -11.82 18.79
N PRO A 14 3.19 -11.78 18.12
CA PRO A 14 3.02 -12.45 16.83
C PRO A 14 3.99 -11.87 15.79
N ASP A 15 4.39 -12.67 14.81
CA ASP A 15 5.09 -12.13 13.64
C ASP A 15 4.22 -11.11 12.90
N THR A 16 4.83 -10.27 12.07
CA THR A 16 4.17 -9.15 11.40
C THR A 16 2.93 -9.58 10.60
N PHE A 17 2.98 -10.73 9.92
CA PHE A 17 1.86 -11.21 9.12
C PHE A 17 0.73 -11.74 10.00
N THR A 18 1.07 -12.52 11.03
CA THR A 18 0.07 -12.97 12.03
C THR A 18 -0.58 -11.77 12.72
N PHE A 19 0.18 -10.73 13.06
CA PHE A 19 -0.38 -9.51 13.65
C PHE A 19 -1.33 -8.80 12.68
N ALA A 20 -0.94 -8.65 11.42
CA ALA A 20 -1.80 -8.05 10.40
C ALA A 20 -3.13 -8.81 10.21
N TRP A 21 -3.08 -10.15 10.20
CA TRP A 21 -4.29 -10.98 10.15
C TRP A 21 -5.18 -10.83 11.38
N ILE A 22 -4.60 -10.77 12.58
CA ILE A 22 -5.35 -10.50 13.81
C ILE A 22 -6.09 -9.16 13.69
N VAL A 23 -5.40 -8.10 13.27
CA VAL A 23 -6.03 -6.78 13.07
C VAL A 23 -7.15 -6.84 12.02
N ALA A 24 -6.92 -7.52 10.89
CA ALA A 24 -7.92 -7.68 9.83
C ALA A 24 -9.20 -8.37 10.34
N ILE A 25 -9.04 -9.49 11.07
CA ILE A 25 -10.14 -10.26 11.63
C ILE A 25 -10.89 -9.46 12.70
N LEU A 26 -10.17 -8.73 13.56
CA LEU A 26 -10.79 -7.92 14.59
C LEU A 26 -11.59 -6.75 14.00
N PHE A 27 -11.09 -6.07 12.97
CA PHE A 27 -11.85 -5.03 12.28
C PHE A 27 -13.07 -5.59 11.57
N ALA A 28 -12.95 -6.74 10.88
CA ALA A 28 -14.11 -7.40 10.27
C ALA A 28 -15.14 -7.85 11.30
N THR A 29 -14.69 -8.37 12.45
CA THR A 29 -15.57 -8.74 13.56
C THR A 29 -16.27 -7.52 14.14
N ALA A 30 -15.55 -6.42 14.34
CA ALA A 30 -16.11 -5.17 14.84
C ALA A 30 -17.18 -4.63 13.89
N TRP A 31 -16.91 -4.66 12.58
CA TRP A 31 -17.87 -4.31 11.54
C TRP A 31 -19.13 -5.21 11.61
N LEU A 32 -18.99 -6.54 11.69
CA LEU A 32 -20.13 -7.45 11.77
C LEU A 32 -20.97 -7.27 13.05
N LEU A 33 -20.34 -6.91 14.17
CA LEU A 33 -21.03 -6.62 15.42
C LEU A 33 -21.80 -5.30 15.35
N ASP A 34 -21.20 -4.28 14.72
CA ASP A 34 -21.82 -2.98 14.50
C ASP A 34 -23.05 -3.08 13.59
N GLU A 35 -22.98 -3.82 12.48
CA GLU A 35 -24.14 -4.08 11.61
C GLU A 35 -25.31 -4.76 12.32
N ARG A 36 -25.03 -5.52 13.39
CA ARG A 36 -26.03 -6.17 14.24
C ARG A 36 -26.56 -5.26 15.35
N GLY A 37 -26.10 -4.02 15.43
CA GLY A 37 -26.48 -3.05 16.46
C GLY A 37 -25.90 -3.37 17.84
N LEU A 38 -24.83 -4.17 17.93
CA LEU A 38 -24.25 -4.58 19.20
C LEU A 38 -23.22 -3.54 19.67
N ALA A 39 -23.42 -2.98 20.87
CA ALA A 39 -22.52 -1.98 21.45
C ALA A 39 -21.05 -2.44 21.56
N ALA A 40 -20.82 -3.76 21.66
CA ALA A 40 -19.49 -4.35 21.65
C ALA A 40 -18.70 -4.06 20.36
N GLY A 41 -19.37 -3.85 19.22
CA GLY A 41 -18.73 -3.53 17.94
C GLY A 41 -17.90 -2.25 18.01
N ARG A 42 -18.41 -1.20 18.65
CA ARG A 42 -17.69 0.07 18.83
C ARG A 42 -16.44 -0.07 19.70
N ALA A 43 -16.59 -0.72 20.85
CA ALA A 43 -15.45 -0.95 21.76
C ALA A 43 -14.36 -1.81 21.08
N LEU A 44 -14.77 -2.83 20.33
CA LEU A 44 -13.85 -3.67 19.57
C LEU A 44 -13.15 -2.89 18.46
N ALA A 45 -13.89 -2.09 17.69
CA ALA A 45 -13.30 -1.26 16.63
C ALA A 45 -12.27 -0.28 17.22
N ALA A 46 -12.62 0.43 18.29
CA ALA A 46 -11.73 1.38 18.97
C ALA A 46 -10.44 0.70 19.48
N GLY A 47 -10.57 -0.46 20.12
CA GLY A 47 -9.41 -1.25 20.54
C GLY A 47 -8.56 -1.75 19.37
N THR A 48 -9.21 -2.13 18.27
CA THR A 48 -8.52 -2.60 17.05
C THR A 48 -7.77 -1.48 16.36
N TRP A 49 -8.30 -0.26 16.37
CA TRP A 49 -7.58 0.94 15.92
C TRP A 49 -6.29 1.19 16.69
N ALA A 50 -6.30 1.02 18.01
CA ALA A 50 -5.07 1.10 18.81
C ALA A 50 -4.07 -0.02 18.44
N LEU A 51 -4.54 -1.26 18.24
CA LEU A 51 -3.70 -2.37 17.77
C LEU A 51 -3.13 -2.13 16.37
N PHE A 52 -3.92 -1.56 15.46
CA PHE A 52 -3.48 -1.18 14.12
C PHE A 52 -2.40 -0.09 14.17
N GLY A 53 -2.53 0.87 15.08
CA GLY A 53 -1.47 1.83 15.36
C GLY A 53 -0.18 1.15 15.85
N LEU A 54 -0.29 0.20 16.76
CA LEU A 54 0.87 -0.58 17.24
C LEU A 54 1.51 -1.42 16.14
N PHE A 55 0.70 -1.98 15.23
CA PHE A 55 1.19 -2.65 14.03
C PHE A 55 2.07 -1.70 13.22
N TRP A 56 1.59 -0.50 12.88
CA TRP A 56 2.40 0.47 12.15
C TRP A 56 3.66 0.87 12.90
N LEU A 57 3.57 1.12 14.21
CA LEU A 57 4.74 1.41 15.04
C LEU A 57 5.80 0.30 14.96
N SER A 58 5.36 -0.97 14.94
CA SER A 58 6.26 -2.12 14.85
C SER A 58 6.99 -2.22 13.50
N THR A 59 6.43 -1.63 12.43
CA THR A 59 7.04 -1.63 11.09
C THR A 59 8.08 -0.51 10.88
N VAL A 60 8.17 0.47 11.79
CA VAL A 60 9.09 1.61 11.66
C VAL A 60 10.55 1.19 11.49
N PRO A 61 11.12 0.23 12.26
CA PRO A 61 12.51 -0.20 12.09
C PRO A 61 12.77 -0.80 10.71
N TYR A 62 11.83 -1.59 10.19
CA TYR A 62 11.93 -2.19 8.86
C TYR A 62 12.01 -1.09 7.78
N PHE A 63 11.08 -0.13 7.80
CA PHE A 63 11.09 0.96 6.83
C PHE A 63 12.33 1.85 6.94
N ALA A 64 12.83 2.09 8.15
CA ALA A 64 13.96 2.97 8.38
C ALA A 64 15.28 2.33 7.96
N PHE A 65 15.50 1.06 8.31
CA PHE A 65 16.82 0.42 8.21
C PHE A 65 16.93 -0.58 7.07
N GLU A 66 15.88 -1.35 6.79
CA GLU A 66 15.91 -2.37 5.72
C GLU A 66 15.41 -1.80 4.40
N HIS A 67 14.29 -1.08 4.44
CA HIS A 67 13.68 -0.48 3.26
C HIS A 67 14.27 0.89 2.89
N GLN A 68 14.95 1.54 3.84
CA GLN A 68 15.59 2.87 3.70
C GLN A 68 14.65 3.93 3.10
N SER A 69 13.44 4.04 3.67
CA SER A 69 12.36 4.88 3.16
C SER A 69 11.84 5.82 4.23
N TYR A 70 12.33 7.07 4.23
CA TYR A 70 11.91 8.10 5.21
C TYR A 70 10.42 8.35 5.22
N VAL A 71 9.82 8.41 4.03
CA VAL A 71 8.39 8.64 3.88
C VAL A 71 7.61 7.52 4.57
N GLU A 72 7.94 6.25 4.29
CA GLU A 72 7.26 5.10 4.90
C GLU A 72 7.50 5.03 6.42
N SER A 73 8.72 5.32 6.88
CA SER A 73 9.04 5.36 8.33
C SER A 73 8.24 6.43 9.07
N ILE A 74 8.16 7.65 8.50
CA ILE A 74 7.42 8.76 9.11
C ILE A 74 5.92 8.45 9.09
N LEU A 75 5.39 7.95 7.97
CA LEU A 75 3.97 7.57 7.87
C LEU A 75 3.61 6.45 8.84
N ALA A 76 4.45 5.44 9.00
CA ALA A 76 4.25 4.37 9.98
C ALA A 76 4.30 4.90 11.42
N LEU A 77 5.23 5.82 11.71
CA LEU A 77 5.35 6.45 13.02
C LEU A 77 4.14 7.33 13.37
N VAL A 78 3.69 8.16 12.43
CA VAL A 78 2.49 9.02 12.56
C VAL A 78 1.21 8.19 12.56
N GLY A 79 1.22 7.04 11.85
CA GLY A 79 0.11 6.10 11.80
C GLY A 79 -0.28 5.58 13.19
N PHE A 80 0.66 5.48 14.13
CA PHE A 80 0.36 5.09 15.51
C PHE A 80 -0.58 6.09 16.23
N PRO A 81 -0.18 7.35 16.49
CA PRO A 81 -1.04 8.32 17.17
C PRO A 81 -2.32 8.60 16.37
N ALA A 82 -2.26 8.65 15.03
CA ALA A 82 -3.45 8.85 14.20
C ALA A 82 -4.48 7.71 14.36
N SER A 83 -4.02 6.46 14.39
CA SER A 83 -4.91 5.30 14.58
C SER A 83 -5.51 5.29 15.98
N VAL A 84 -4.72 5.59 17.02
CA VAL A 84 -5.23 5.71 18.40
C VAL A 84 -6.29 6.82 18.49
N TYR A 85 -6.05 7.96 17.85
CA TYR A 85 -7.00 9.07 17.83
C TYR A 85 -8.30 8.73 17.09
N ALA A 86 -8.22 8.03 15.95
CA ALA A 86 -9.39 7.51 15.25
C ALA A 86 -10.21 6.55 16.13
N GLY A 87 -9.52 5.64 16.84
CA GLY A 87 -10.17 4.75 17.81
C GLY A 87 -10.87 5.50 18.94
N TYR A 88 -10.24 6.55 19.47
CA TYR A 88 -10.83 7.41 20.49
C TYR A 88 -12.09 8.13 19.99
N LEU A 89 -12.04 8.79 18.83
CA LEU A 89 -13.20 9.48 18.25
C LEU A 89 -14.36 8.53 17.94
N LEU A 90 -14.03 7.34 17.42
CA LEU A 90 -15.03 6.30 17.16
C LEU A 90 -15.71 5.85 18.47
N TYR A 91 -14.93 5.68 19.54
CA TYR A 91 -15.46 5.35 20.87
C TYR A 91 -16.35 6.46 21.43
N ASP A 92 -15.96 7.73 21.23
CA ASP A 92 -16.67 8.92 21.70
C ASP A 92 -17.95 9.26 20.89
N GLY A 93 -18.24 8.47 19.85
CA GLY A 93 -19.53 8.50 19.16
C GLY A 93 -19.49 8.93 17.69
N ARG A 94 -18.31 9.18 17.11
CA ARG A 94 -18.17 9.51 15.68
C ARG A 94 -18.38 8.27 14.80
N ALA A 95 -19.64 7.93 14.55
CA ALA A 95 -20.03 6.70 13.87
C ALA A 95 -19.59 6.62 12.39
N SER A 96 -19.32 7.74 11.71
CA SER A 96 -18.83 7.76 10.33
C SER A 96 -17.53 6.96 10.15
N LEU A 97 -16.68 6.92 11.18
CA LEU A 97 -15.42 6.16 11.23
C LEU A 97 -15.62 4.62 11.15
N PHE A 98 -16.84 4.11 11.32
CA PHE A 98 -17.12 2.70 11.00
C PHE A 98 -16.98 2.41 9.50
N THR A 99 -17.25 3.39 8.63
CA THR A 99 -17.01 3.28 7.19
C THR A 99 -15.53 3.08 6.90
N LEU A 100 -14.67 3.86 7.57
CA LEU A 100 -13.21 3.72 7.47
C LEU A 100 -12.73 2.38 8.05
N THR A 101 -13.33 1.95 9.17
CA THR A 101 -13.05 0.63 9.78
C THR A 101 -13.35 -0.52 8.82
N ARG A 102 -14.51 -0.47 8.14
CA ARG A 102 -14.91 -1.42 7.09
C ARG A 102 -13.95 -1.37 5.90
N ALA A 103 -13.56 -0.18 5.46
CA ALA A 103 -12.62 -0.02 4.34
C ALA A 103 -11.27 -0.68 4.62
N ILE A 104 -10.71 -0.46 5.82
CA ILE A 104 -9.43 -1.05 6.22
C ILE A 104 -9.54 -2.58 6.34
N ALA A 105 -10.62 -3.10 6.91
CA ALA A 105 -10.85 -4.54 6.95
C ALA A 105 -10.80 -5.13 5.52
N ILE A 106 -11.60 -4.60 4.60
CA ILE A 106 -11.66 -5.09 3.22
C ILE A 106 -10.30 -4.95 2.52
N MET A 107 -9.61 -3.81 2.68
CA MET A 107 -8.27 -3.60 2.15
C MET A 107 -7.30 -4.69 2.62
N LEU A 108 -7.27 -5.01 3.93
CA LEU A 108 -6.41 -6.05 4.48
C LEU A 108 -6.78 -7.43 3.92
N PHE A 109 -8.07 -7.75 3.76
CA PHE A 109 -8.54 -8.98 3.14
C PHE A 109 -8.21 -9.08 1.64
N ILE A 110 -8.02 -7.96 0.94
CA ILE A 110 -7.52 -7.94 -0.44
C ILE A 110 -6.00 -8.16 -0.48
N TYR A 111 -5.27 -7.47 0.41
CA TYR A 111 -3.81 -7.43 0.37
C TYR A 111 -3.14 -8.68 0.97
N LEU A 112 -3.54 -9.09 2.17
CA LEU A 112 -2.88 -10.15 2.93
C LEU A 112 -2.83 -11.51 2.22
N PRO A 113 -3.85 -11.94 1.45
CA PRO A 113 -3.74 -13.17 0.66
C PRO A 113 -2.52 -13.24 -0.25
N PHE A 114 -2.07 -12.11 -0.80
CA PHE A 114 -0.89 -12.08 -1.66
C PHE A 114 0.40 -12.21 -0.84
N GLU A 115 0.44 -11.68 0.38
CA GLU A 115 1.61 -11.81 1.25
C GLU A 115 1.74 -13.21 1.85
N THR A 116 0.62 -13.85 2.22
CA THR A 116 0.68 -15.00 3.13
C THR A 116 0.22 -16.33 2.55
N ILE A 117 -0.49 -16.38 1.42
CA ILE A 117 -0.95 -17.66 0.85
C ILE A 117 0.20 -18.33 0.12
N PRO A 118 0.68 -19.50 0.58
CA PRO A 118 1.73 -20.24 -0.13
C PRO A 118 1.17 -20.93 -1.37
N ALA A 119 2.05 -21.45 -2.22
CA ALA A 119 1.64 -22.36 -3.29
C ALA A 119 0.95 -23.60 -2.71
N PHE A 120 -0.09 -24.09 -3.38
CA PHE A 120 -0.87 -25.25 -2.94
C PHE A 120 -1.30 -26.10 -4.14
N THR A 121 -1.82 -27.30 -3.89
CA THR A 121 -2.30 -28.20 -4.95
C THR A 121 -3.77 -28.53 -4.73
N VAL A 122 -4.60 -28.38 -5.76
CA VAL A 122 -6.03 -28.75 -5.74
C VAL A 122 -6.32 -29.70 -6.88
N GLY A 123 -6.83 -30.89 -6.56
CA GLY A 123 -7.20 -31.88 -7.58
C GLY A 123 -6.03 -32.32 -8.48
N GLY A 124 -4.80 -32.31 -7.95
CA GLY A 124 -3.58 -32.64 -8.72
C GLY A 124 -3.03 -31.48 -9.55
N VAL A 125 -3.67 -30.30 -9.54
CA VAL A 125 -3.20 -29.09 -10.21
C VAL A 125 -2.45 -28.22 -9.21
N ALA A 126 -1.18 -27.94 -9.49
CA ALA A 126 -0.38 -27.01 -8.71
C ALA A 126 -0.83 -25.56 -8.99
N VAL A 127 -1.19 -24.85 -7.92
CA VAL A 127 -1.54 -23.43 -7.94
C VAL A 127 -0.36 -22.68 -7.30
N PRO A 128 0.34 -21.80 -8.04
CA PRO A 128 1.43 -21.01 -7.47
C PRO A 128 0.88 -20.02 -6.43
N GLU A 129 1.77 -19.54 -5.56
CA GLU A 129 1.41 -18.49 -4.62
C GLU A 129 0.93 -17.22 -5.34
N PRO A 130 -0.11 -16.53 -4.85
CA PRO A 130 -0.72 -15.40 -5.56
C PRO A 130 0.27 -14.25 -5.85
N ARG A 131 1.20 -13.97 -4.92
CA ARG A 131 2.24 -12.95 -5.14
C ARG A 131 3.11 -13.23 -6.35
N ARG A 132 3.48 -14.49 -6.58
CA ARG A 132 4.33 -14.88 -7.71
C ARG A 132 3.67 -14.50 -9.03
N ILE A 133 2.39 -14.86 -9.20
CA ILE A 133 1.63 -14.56 -10.42
C ILE A 133 1.65 -13.05 -10.68
N LEU A 134 1.32 -12.26 -9.66
CA LEU A 134 1.22 -10.81 -9.80
C LEU A 134 2.57 -10.17 -10.11
N ILE A 135 3.64 -10.59 -9.42
CA ILE A 135 5.00 -10.10 -9.61
C ILE A 135 5.50 -10.44 -11.02
N GLU A 136 5.37 -11.69 -11.47
CA GLU A 136 5.84 -12.12 -12.79
C GLU A 136 5.06 -11.44 -13.94
N VAL A 137 3.74 -11.23 -13.78
CA VAL A 137 2.94 -10.49 -14.77
C VAL A 137 3.39 -9.04 -14.89
N VAL A 138 3.56 -8.36 -13.75
CA VAL A 138 4.03 -6.96 -13.74
C VAL A 138 5.45 -6.88 -14.28
N ALA A 139 6.33 -7.79 -13.90
CA ALA A 139 7.69 -7.85 -14.45
C ALA A 139 7.65 -8.02 -15.97
N THR A 140 6.91 -9.00 -16.48
CA THR A 140 6.79 -9.23 -17.94
C THR A 140 6.35 -7.99 -18.70
N GLN A 141 5.33 -7.27 -18.20
CA GLN A 141 4.87 -6.04 -18.85
C GLN A 141 5.84 -4.87 -18.70
N THR A 142 6.55 -4.81 -17.58
CA THR A 142 7.66 -3.86 -17.38
C THR A 142 8.75 -4.10 -18.42
N GLY A 143 9.20 -5.36 -18.59
CA GLY A 143 10.16 -5.75 -19.63
C GLY A 143 9.69 -5.39 -21.03
N ALA A 144 8.43 -5.67 -21.37
CA ALA A 144 7.88 -5.32 -22.67
C ALA A 144 7.92 -3.80 -22.94
N LEU A 145 7.71 -2.96 -21.92
CA LEU A 145 7.83 -1.50 -22.07
C LEU A 145 9.29 -1.05 -22.11
N ILE A 146 10.19 -1.68 -21.35
CA ILE A 146 11.64 -1.46 -21.43
C ILE A 146 12.15 -1.73 -22.86
N ASP A 147 11.76 -2.86 -23.44
CA ASP A 147 12.10 -3.25 -24.81
C ASP A 147 11.56 -2.24 -25.83
N LEU A 148 10.30 -1.80 -25.64
CA LEU A 148 9.68 -0.79 -26.49
C LEU A 148 10.42 0.56 -26.46
N LEU A 149 11.03 0.90 -25.32
CA LEU A 149 11.86 2.09 -25.16
C LEU A 149 13.29 1.92 -25.73
N GLY A 150 13.63 0.76 -26.27
CA GLY A 150 14.91 0.48 -26.93
C GLY A 150 16.03 0.02 -25.98
N TYR A 151 15.70 -0.34 -24.74
CA TYR A 151 16.64 -0.95 -23.82
C TYR A 151 16.53 -2.47 -23.88
N ALA A 152 17.59 -3.19 -23.53
CA ALA A 152 17.60 -4.66 -23.54
C ALA A 152 18.40 -5.23 -22.35
N PRO A 153 17.96 -5.00 -21.10
CA PRO A 153 18.58 -5.66 -19.96
C PRO A 153 18.33 -7.17 -20.01
N GLU A 154 19.21 -7.94 -19.37
CA GLU A 154 19.02 -9.38 -19.27
C GLU A 154 17.94 -9.69 -18.22
N ALA A 155 16.88 -10.39 -18.60
CA ALA A 155 15.90 -10.91 -17.65
C ALA A 155 16.54 -12.03 -16.82
N VAL A 156 16.49 -11.90 -15.49
CA VAL A 156 17.11 -12.84 -14.55
C VAL A 156 16.15 -13.18 -13.40
N THR A 157 16.44 -14.27 -12.71
CA THR A 157 15.68 -14.67 -11.53
C THR A 157 15.90 -13.68 -10.38
N SER A 158 14.81 -13.29 -9.71
CA SER A 158 14.81 -12.38 -8.57
C SER A 158 15.32 -13.05 -7.30
N ARG A 159 15.59 -12.26 -6.26
CA ARG A 159 15.94 -12.76 -4.91
C ARG A 159 14.87 -13.67 -4.28
N GLU A 160 13.63 -13.59 -4.77
CA GLU A 160 12.51 -14.42 -4.32
C GLU A 160 12.36 -15.71 -5.15
N GLY A 161 13.22 -15.92 -6.16
CA GLY A 161 13.17 -17.10 -7.03
C GLY A 161 12.16 -16.99 -8.18
N TYR A 162 11.72 -15.78 -8.52
CA TYR A 162 10.75 -15.53 -9.60
C TYR A 162 11.44 -14.94 -10.84
N GLU A 163 10.87 -15.16 -12.03
CA GLU A 163 11.32 -14.51 -13.27
C GLU A 163 10.88 -13.05 -13.30
N ALA A 164 11.50 -12.24 -12.45
CA ALA A 164 11.02 -10.90 -12.09
C ALA A 164 12.16 -9.95 -11.72
N ALA A 165 13.32 -10.06 -12.38
CA ALA A 165 14.41 -9.12 -12.22
C ALA A 165 15.11 -8.84 -13.56
N TYR A 166 15.79 -7.69 -13.62
CA TYR A 166 16.51 -7.22 -14.79
C TYR A 166 17.95 -6.88 -14.40
N SER A 167 18.90 -7.54 -15.05
CA SER A 167 20.33 -7.32 -14.92
C SER A 167 20.82 -6.31 -15.96
N TRP A 168 21.47 -5.25 -15.48
CA TRP A 168 22.00 -4.17 -16.28
C TRP A 168 23.52 -4.14 -16.14
N THR A 169 24.24 -4.31 -17.25
CA THR A 169 25.70 -4.19 -17.29
C THR A 169 26.08 -2.79 -17.73
N LEU A 170 26.81 -2.09 -16.86
CA LEU A 170 27.32 -0.74 -17.10
C LEU A 170 28.60 -0.79 -17.94
N ASP A 171 29.01 0.37 -18.46
CA ASP A 171 30.21 0.50 -19.32
C ASP A 171 31.51 0.10 -18.61
N ASP A 172 31.55 0.19 -17.28
CA ASP A 172 32.67 -0.22 -16.43
C ASP A 172 32.68 -1.74 -16.13
N GLY A 173 31.71 -2.48 -16.67
CA GLY A 173 31.51 -3.91 -16.44
C GLY A 173 30.79 -4.24 -15.13
N HIS A 174 30.42 -3.25 -14.31
CA HIS A 174 29.63 -3.47 -13.11
C HIS A 174 28.20 -3.86 -13.49
N THR A 175 27.60 -4.76 -12.71
CA THR A 175 26.25 -5.26 -12.97
C THR A 175 25.30 -4.87 -11.85
N VAL A 176 24.20 -4.20 -12.21
CA VAL A 176 23.14 -3.78 -11.30
C VAL A 176 21.89 -4.60 -11.59
N ILE A 177 21.34 -5.27 -10.57
CA ILE A 177 20.13 -6.07 -10.70
C ILE A 177 18.96 -5.33 -10.06
N ILE A 178 17.92 -5.08 -10.85
CA ILE A 178 16.66 -4.47 -10.39
C ILE A 178 15.62 -5.55 -10.22
N HIS A 179 15.14 -5.73 -8.99
CA HIS A 179 14.13 -6.71 -8.65
C HIS A 179 12.73 -6.09 -8.64
N ILE A 180 11.80 -6.68 -9.37
CA ILE A 180 10.37 -6.41 -9.24
C ILE A 180 9.85 -7.27 -8.08
N VAL A 181 9.30 -6.63 -7.07
CA VAL A 181 8.74 -7.27 -5.86
C VAL A 181 7.26 -6.93 -5.71
N LEU A 182 6.58 -7.50 -4.72
CA LEU A 182 5.15 -7.26 -4.52
C LEU A 182 4.78 -5.77 -4.37
N ALA A 183 5.62 -4.97 -3.69
CA ALA A 183 5.43 -3.51 -3.56
C ALA A 183 5.52 -2.75 -4.90
N CYS A 184 6.05 -3.37 -5.95
CA CYS A 184 6.15 -2.83 -7.30
C CYS A 184 4.94 -3.18 -8.17
N THR A 185 3.92 -3.87 -7.65
CA THR A 185 2.78 -4.35 -8.44
C THR A 185 1.59 -3.37 -8.46
N GLY A 186 1.61 -2.35 -7.61
CA GLY A 186 0.48 -1.45 -7.39
C GLY A 186 -0.66 -2.06 -6.55
N LEU A 187 -0.50 -3.30 -6.07
CA LEU A 187 -1.52 -4.00 -5.27
C LEU A 187 -1.97 -3.20 -4.05
N GLY A 188 -1.04 -2.56 -3.33
CA GLY A 188 -1.36 -1.75 -2.15
C GLY A 188 -2.37 -0.65 -2.44
N SER A 189 -2.13 0.14 -3.49
CA SER A 189 -3.06 1.19 -3.92
C SER A 189 -4.40 0.63 -4.42
N MET A 190 -4.38 -0.48 -5.17
CA MET A 190 -5.62 -1.14 -5.61
C MET A 190 -6.45 -1.68 -4.44
N ALA A 191 -5.79 -2.24 -3.41
CA ALA A 191 -6.45 -2.72 -2.20
C ALA A 191 -7.06 -1.56 -1.41
N ILE A 192 -6.40 -0.40 -1.34
CA ILE A 192 -6.96 0.81 -0.72
C ILE A 192 -8.24 1.24 -1.44
N PHE A 193 -8.19 1.44 -2.76
CA PHE A 193 -9.37 1.84 -3.53
C PHE A 193 -10.48 0.77 -3.51
N GLY A 194 -10.11 -0.50 -3.59
CA GLY A 194 -11.04 -1.63 -3.44
C GLY A 194 -11.75 -1.62 -2.10
N GLY A 195 -11.02 -1.41 -1.01
CA GLY A 195 -11.56 -1.28 0.34
C GLY A 195 -12.49 -0.08 0.48
N LEU A 196 -12.05 1.10 0.06
CA LEU A 196 -12.84 2.34 0.13
C LEU A 196 -14.16 2.23 -0.64
N VAL A 197 -14.11 1.79 -1.90
CA VAL A 197 -15.31 1.66 -2.76
C VAL A 197 -16.25 0.57 -2.26
N ALA A 198 -15.72 -0.56 -1.79
CA ALA A 198 -16.56 -1.62 -1.24
C ALA A 198 -17.25 -1.18 0.05
N ALA A 199 -16.56 -0.37 0.86
CA ALA A 199 -17.01 0.07 2.18
C ALA A 199 -17.99 1.23 2.20
N VAL A 200 -18.38 1.85 1.09
CA VAL A 200 -19.46 2.86 1.08
C VAL A 200 -20.79 2.24 0.70
N GLU A 201 -21.90 2.81 1.16
CA GLU A 201 -23.24 2.36 0.78
C GLU A 201 -23.68 3.08 -0.48
N ALA A 202 -23.63 2.37 -1.63
CA ALA A 202 -24.00 2.91 -2.92
C ALA A 202 -24.43 1.79 -3.89
N PRO A 203 -25.23 2.08 -4.92
CA PRO A 203 -25.56 1.16 -5.99
C PRO A 203 -24.31 0.55 -6.63
N LEU A 204 -24.37 -0.77 -6.88
CA LEU A 204 -23.24 -1.53 -7.44
C LEU A 204 -22.70 -0.94 -8.75
N ALA A 205 -23.57 -0.37 -9.59
CA ALA A 205 -23.16 0.28 -10.83
C ALA A 205 -22.16 1.43 -10.61
N ARG A 206 -22.34 2.26 -9.59
CA ARG A 206 -21.41 3.36 -9.26
C ARG A 206 -20.10 2.83 -8.69
N LYS A 207 -20.17 1.84 -7.81
CA LYS A 207 -18.98 1.14 -7.28
C LYS A 207 -18.13 0.56 -8.41
N LEU A 208 -18.75 -0.14 -9.36
CA LEU A 208 -18.06 -0.72 -10.51
C LEU A 208 -17.46 0.35 -11.42
N ARG A 209 -18.11 1.50 -11.62
CA ARG A 209 -17.54 2.64 -12.36
C ARG A 209 -16.30 3.21 -11.67
N ALA A 210 -16.38 3.47 -10.36
CA ALA A 210 -15.24 3.97 -9.59
C ALA A 210 -14.04 3.01 -9.64
N LEU A 211 -14.29 1.68 -9.53
CA LEU A 211 -13.24 0.67 -9.68
C LEU A 211 -12.71 0.58 -11.11
N ALA A 212 -13.57 0.65 -12.12
CA ALA A 212 -13.17 0.60 -13.53
C ALA A 212 -12.34 1.81 -13.96
N VAL A 213 -12.47 2.95 -13.27
CA VAL A 213 -11.60 4.11 -13.48
C VAL A 213 -10.32 4.01 -12.65
N SER A 214 -10.43 3.71 -11.36
CA SER A 214 -9.27 3.73 -10.45
C SER A 214 -8.28 2.58 -10.68
N ILE A 215 -8.75 1.33 -10.75
CA ILE A 215 -7.87 0.15 -10.78
C ILE A 215 -6.99 0.11 -12.04
N PRO A 216 -7.53 0.28 -13.28
CA PRO A 216 -6.68 0.29 -14.47
C PRO A 216 -5.70 1.45 -14.49
N LEU A 217 -6.09 2.63 -13.99
CA LEU A 217 -5.21 3.80 -13.95
C LEU A 217 -4.05 3.57 -12.99
N ILE A 218 -4.31 3.03 -11.78
CA ILE A 218 -3.26 2.61 -10.84
C ILE A 218 -2.32 1.60 -11.49
N TYR A 219 -2.87 0.58 -12.16
CA TYR A 219 -2.08 -0.47 -12.79
C TYR A 219 -1.15 0.08 -13.86
N VAL A 220 -1.67 0.88 -14.80
CA VAL A 220 -0.91 1.47 -15.89
C VAL A 220 0.18 2.40 -15.37
N LEU A 221 -0.15 3.29 -14.42
CA LEU A 221 0.84 4.17 -13.79
C LEU A 221 1.92 3.38 -13.05
N ASN A 222 1.57 2.24 -12.46
CA ASN A 222 2.53 1.36 -11.83
C ASN A 222 3.49 0.69 -12.84
N ILE A 223 3.02 0.28 -14.02
CA ILE A 223 3.90 -0.20 -15.10
C ILE A 223 4.87 0.89 -15.55
N PHE A 224 4.39 2.13 -15.68
CA PHE A 224 5.27 3.28 -15.97
C PHE A 224 6.30 3.49 -14.85
N ARG A 225 5.89 3.44 -13.58
CA ARG A 225 6.79 3.59 -12.43
C ARG A 225 7.89 2.55 -12.43
N THR A 226 7.54 1.28 -12.54
CA THR A 226 8.50 0.16 -12.48
C THR A 226 9.48 0.20 -13.66
N THR A 227 8.99 0.51 -14.85
CA THR A 227 9.82 0.73 -16.04
C THR A 227 10.79 1.90 -15.83
N PHE A 228 10.28 3.04 -15.35
CA PHE A 228 11.09 4.22 -15.07
C PHE A 228 12.20 3.92 -14.06
N ILE A 229 11.86 3.30 -12.92
CA ILE A 229 12.85 2.93 -11.90
C ILE A 229 13.87 1.97 -12.48
N SER A 230 13.46 0.94 -13.22
CA SER A 230 14.39 -0.06 -13.76
C SER A 230 15.36 0.55 -14.77
N VAL A 231 14.88 1.34 -15.72
CA VAL A 231 15.73 1.97 -16.74
C VAL A 231 16.69 2.98 -16.11
N VAL A 232 16.17 3.86 -15.26
CA VAL A 232 16.97 4.94 -14.64
C VAL A 232 18.00 4.37 -13.67
N SER A 233 17.61 3.40 -12.84
CA SER A 233 18.52 2.76 -11.89
C SER A 233 19.55 1.88 -12.62
N GLY A 234 19.09 1.09 -13.59
CA GLY A 234 19.93 0.17 -14.35
C GLY A 234 21.04 0.87 -15.13
N ASN A 235 20.74 2.03 -15.72
CA ASN A 235 21.72 2.84 -16.47
C ASN A 235 22.39 3.94 -15.63
N GLN A 236 22.12 4.02 -14.33
CA GLN A 236 22.67 5.05 -13.44
C GLN A 236 22.41 6.51 -13.89
N TYR A 237 21.31 6.78 -14.61
CA TYR A 237 21.02 8.12 -15.15
C TYR A 237 20.85 9.21 -14.09
N MET A 238 20.50 8.83 -12.85
CA MET A 238 20.32 9.74 -11.72
C MET A 238 21.40 9.55 -10.66
N HIS A 239 22.67 9.42 -11.07
CA HIS A 239 23.81 9.42 -10.15
C HIS A 239 24.17 10.86 -9.68
N TRP A 240 23.20 11.57 -9.09
CA TRP A 240 23.34 12.97 -8.71
C TRP A 240 23.71 13.11 -7.23
N TYR A 241 24.73 13.92 -6.94
CA TYR A 241 25.20 14.22 -5.57
C TYR A 241 25.35 12.95 -4.69
N PRO A 242 26.16 11.96 -5.11
CA PRO A 242 26.20 10.64 -4.48
C PRO A 242 26.51 10.69 -2.98
N ASP A 243 27.46 11.52 -2.55
CA ASP A 243 27.82 11.64 -1.12
C ASP A 243 26.65 12.13 -0.28
N LEU A 244 25.90 13.12 -0.79
CA LEU A 244 24.72 13.65 -0.10
C LEU A 244 23.62 12.61 -0.05
N VAL A 245 23.30 11.95 -1.16
CA VAL A 245 22.23 10.94 -1.23
C VAL A 245 22.58 9.73 -0.36
N MET A 246 23.80 9.22 -0.45
CA MET A 246 24.27 8.11 0.39
C MET A 246 24.20 8.44 1.87
N THR A 247 24.68 9.63 2.27
CA THR A 247 24.56 10.10 3.66
C THR A 247 23.10 10.24 4.06
N MET A 248 22.29 10.86 3.20
CA MET A 248 20.87 11.07 3.44
C MET A 248 20.15 9.75 3.65
N PHE A 249 20.46 8.66 2.96
CA PHE A 249 19.77 7.36 3.08
C PHE A 249 20.53 6.31 3.91
N GLY A 250 21.69 6.66 4.47
CA GLY A 250 22.59 5.71 5.14
C GLY A 250 23.07 4.58 4.20
N ALA A 251 23.18 4.84 2.90
CA ALA A 251 23.64 3.88 1.92
C ALA A 251 25.18 3.88 1.83
N THR A 252 25.75 2.70 1.60
CA THR A 252 27.21 2.51 1.47
C THR A 252 27.65 2.16 0.05
N ASP A 253 26.71 1.85 -0.82
CA ASP A 253 26.94 1.45 -2.21
C ASP A 253 26.55 2.58 -3.18
N PRO A 254 27.52 3.19 -3.89
CA PRO A 254 27.26 4.26 -4.85
C PRO A 254 26.31 3.86 -5.98
N TYR A 255 26.29 2.59 -6.39
CA TYR A 255 25.40 2.14 -7.47
C TYR A 255 23.93 2.15 -7.06
N ARG A 256 23.62 2.38 -5.78
CA ARG A 256 22.25 2.55 -5.29
C ARG A 256 21.73 3.98 -5.39
N VAL A 257 22.58 4.96 -5.69
CA VAL A 257 22.17 6.39 -5.74
C VAL A 257 21.06 6.61 -6.76
N SER A 258 21.20 6.10 -7.99
CA SER A 258 20.17 6.26 -9.03
C SER A 258 18.85 5.59 -8.64
N PHE A 259 18.89 4.46 -7.93
CA PHE A 259 17.71 3.80 -7.38
C PHE A 259 17.04 4.64 -6.28
N LEU A 260 17.82 5.18 -5.34
CA LEU A 260 17.27 5.99 -4.25
C LEU A 260 16.58 7.25 -4.78
N ILE A 261 17.17 7.91 -5.78
CA ILE A 261 16.53 9.09 -6.40
C ILE A 261 15.29 8.69 -7.18
N SER A 262 15.38 7.70 -8.08
CA SER A 262 14.26 7.34 -8.95
C SER A 262 13.08 6.71 -8.20
N ASP A 263 13.32 5.83 -7.23
CA ASP A 263 12.28 5.16 -6.45
C ASP A 263 11.83 6.00 -5.24
N ARG A 264 12.76 6.33 -4.34
CA ARG A 264 12.44 6.89 -3.02
C ARG A 264 12.18 8.39 -3.00
N ILE A 265 12.52 9.10 -4.07
CA ILE A 265 12.22 10.52 -4.21
C ILE A 265 11.20 10.73 -5.32
N MET A 266 11.59 10.47 -6.57
CA MET A 266 10.78 10.85 -7.74
C MET A 266 9.48 10.06 -7.82
N SER A 267 9.57 8.72 -7.78
CA SER A 267 8.39 7.86 -7.93
C SER A 267 7.44 7.96 -6.75
N GLN A 268 7.95 8.07 -5.52
CA GLN A 268 7.09 8.27 -4.33
C GLN A 268 6.34 9.61 -4.39
N LEU A 269 6.99 10.71 -4.76
CA LEU A 269 6.32 12.01 -4.91
C LEU A 269 5.27 11.99 -6.03
N LEU A 270 5.60 11.40 -7.18
CA LEU A 270 4.67 11.27 -8.30
C LEU A 270 3.49 10.37 -7.94
N ALA A 271 3.71 9.32 -7.15
CA ALA A 271 2.63 8.44 -6.67
C ALA A 271 1.63 9.20 -5.80
N VAL A 272 2.06 10.12 -4.94
CA VAL A 272 1.14 10.97 -4.15
C VAL A 272 0.26 11.81 -5.08
N VAL A 273 0.86 12.49 -6.06
CA VAL A 273 0.12 13.30 -7.04
C VAL A 273 -0.87 12.44 -7.83
N ALA A 274 -0.44 11.26 -8.29
CA ALA A 274 -1.29 10.32 -9.00
C ALA A 274 -2.46 9.84 -8.12
N LEU A 275 -2.22 9.48 -6.87
CA LEU A 275 -3.26 9.01 -5.95
C LEU A 275 -4.28 10.10 -5.66
N ILE A 276 -3.87 11.37 -5.50
CA ILE A 276 -4.78 12.51 -5.36
C ILE A 276 -5.68 12.64 -6.61
N ALA A 277 -5.09 12.58 -7.81
CA ALA A 277 -5.85 12.66 -9.05
C ALA A 277 -6.84 11.48 -9.20
N ILE A 278 -6.42 10.26 -8.90
CA ILE A 278 -7.27 9.06 -8.95
C ILE A 278 -8.39 9.16 -7.90
N THR A 279 -8.09 9.70 -6.72
CA THR A 279 -9.08 9.91 -5.64
C THR A 279 -10.15 10.89 -6.12
N PHE A 280 -9.75 12.01 -6.71
CA PHE A 280 -10.68 12.97 -7.30
C PHE A 280 -11.60 12.34 -8.36
N LEU A 281 -11.02 11.53 -9.26
CA LEU A 281 -11.80 10.80 -10.28
C LEU A 281 -12.75 9.78 -9.65
N ALA A 282 -12.31 9.03 -8.64
CA ALA A 282 -13.12 8.03 -7.97
C ALA A 282 -14.29 8.66 -7.20
N VAL A 283 -14.04 9.77 -6.48
CA VAL A 283 -15.07 10.53 -5.76
C VAL A 283 -16.09 11.13 -6.73
N ARG A 284 -15.67 11.55 -7.93
CA ARG A 284 -16.60 12.03 -8.96
C ARG A 284 -17.56 10.95 -9.45
N GLU A 285 -17.09 9.71 -9.56
CA GLU A 285 -17.93 8.56 -9.94
C GLU A 285 -18.75 8.00 -8.76
N LEU A 286 -18.26 8.18 -7.53
CA LEU A 286 -18.82 7.68 -6.29
C LEU A 286 -18.72 8.73 -5.17
N PRO A 287 -19.65 9.72 -5.14
CA PRO A 287 -19.59 10.84 -4.20
C PRO A 287 -19.61 10.44 -2.72
N GLU A 288 -20.15 9.27 -2.38
CA GLU A 288 -20.18 8.74 -1.01
C GLU A 288 -18.78 8.53 -0.42
N LEU A 289 -17.75 8.42 -1.26
CA LEU A 289 -16.37 8.41 -0.79
C LEU A 289 -15.99 9.69 -0.05
N ALA A 290 -16.64 10.83 -0.33
CA ALA A 290 -16.39 12.12 0.33
C ALA A 290 -16.48 12.00 1.86
N VAL A 291 -17.43 11.22 2.39
CA VAL A 291 -17.57 11.00 3.85
C VAL A 291 -16.28 10.46 4.47
N ILE A 292 -15.60 9.54 3.79
CA ILE A 292 -14.33 8.99 4.28
C ILE A 292 -13.23 10.05 4.22
N LEU A 293 -13.19 10.87 3.16
CA LEU A 293 -12.23 11.96 3.07
C LEU A 293 -12.47 13.03 4.15
N GLU A 294 -13.73 13.39 4.41
CA GLU A 294 -14.13 14.32 5.48
C GLU A 294 -13.73 13.79 6.85
N ASP A 295 -13.90 12.48 7.08
CA ASP A 295 -13.43 11.83 8.30
C ASP A 295 -11.91 11.94 8.49
N VAL A 296 -11.14 11.73 7.42
CA VAL A 296 -9.67 11.86 7.43
C VAL A 296 -9.24 13.32 7.62
N LEU A 297 -9.92 14.28 6.99
CA LEU A 297 -9.64 15.70 7.18
C LEU A 297 -9.89 16.13 8.61
N TYR A 298 -10.98 15.68 9.23
CA TYR A 298 -11.25 15.94 10.63
C TYR A 298 -10.17 15.37 11.55
N LEU A 299 -9.64 14.16 11.27
CA LEU A 299 -8.54 13.59 12.06
C LEU A 299 -7.28 14.48 12.06
N ILE A 300 -7.07 15.25 10.99
CA ILE A 300 -5.91 16.12 10.82
C ILE A 300 -6.18 17.53 11.39
N THR A 301 -7.38 18.05 11.18
CA THR A 301 -7.71 19.46 11.44
C THR A 301 -8.51 19.69 12.72
N GLY A 302 -9.28 18.69 13.16
CA GLY A 302 -10.28 18.82 14.22
C GLY A 302 -11.53 19.59 13.80
N GLU A 303 -11.69 19.92 12.51
CA GLU A 303 -12.81 20.70 11.98
C GLU A 303 -13.65 19.87 11.00
N GLU A 304 -14.96 20.11 10.97
CA GLU A 304 -15.86 19.48 10.00
C GLU A 304 -15.70 20.12 8.62
N HIS A 305 -15.70 19.29 7.58
CA HIS A 305 -15.50 19.70 6.19
C HIS A 305 -16.67 19.20 5.34
N ASP A 306 -17.19 20.03 4.44
CA ASP A 306 -18.14 19.60 3.39
C ASP A 306 -17.41 19.55 2.05
N LEU A 307 -16.88 18.37 1.71
CA LEU A 307 -16.19 18.17 0.44
C LEU A 307 -17.14 18.07 -0.73
N THR A 308 -18.39 17.69 -0.48
CA THR A 308 -19.42 17.63 -1.53
C THR A 308 -19.72 19.02 -2.08
N GLU A 309 -19.82 20.02 -1.21
CA GLU A 309 -19.96 21.42 -1.59
C GLU A 309 -18.66 22.00 -2.16
N ALA A 310 -17.52 21.79 -1.49
CA ALA A 310 -16.25 22.38 -1.90
C ALA A 310 -15.75 21.91 -3.27
N LEU A 311 -16.06 20.67 -3.66
CA LEU A 311 -15.63 20.06 -4.93
C LEU A 311 -16.74 20.02 -5.99
N ASP A 312 -17.89 20.65 -5.74
CA ASP A 312 -19.07 20.67 -6.64
C ASP A 312 -19.46 19.25 -7.13
N LEU A 313 -19.50 18.30 -6.19
CA LEU A 313 -19.80 16.90 -6.52
C LEU A 313 -21.29 16.71 -6.81
N PRO A 314 -21.66 15.75 -7.69
CA PRO A 314 -23.06 15.46 -7.96
C PRO A 314 -23.81 15.06 -6.68
N ARG A 315 -24.71 15.93 -6.20
CA ARG A 315 -25.60 15.62 -5.08
C ARG A 315 -26.67 14.63 -5.55
N GLU A 316 -26.92 13.58 -4.77
CA GLU A 316 -28.14 12.80 -5.00
C GLU A 316 -29.36 13.70 -4.78
N PRO A 317 -30.38 13.66 -5.67
CA PRO A 317 -31.68 14.18 -5.29
C PRO A 317 -32.20 13.32 -4.13
N THR A 318 -32.40 13.95 -2.99
CA THR A 318 -33.08 13.36 -1.82
C THR A 318 -34.54 13.09 -2.16
N ASN A 319 -34.80 12.05 -2.94
CA ASN A 319 -36.13 11.50 -3.04
C ASN A 319 -36.38 10.66 -1.79
N ARG A 320 -37.10 11.29 -0.85
CA ARG A 320 -37.77 10.65 0.28
C ARG A 320 -38.62 9.46 -0.14
#